data_AF-A0A8J7ZYF6-F1
#
_entry.id   AF-A0A8J7ZYF6-F1
#
_cell.length_a   1.000
_cell.length_b   1.000
_cell.length_c   1.000
_cell.angle_alpha   90.00
_cell.angle_beta   90.00
_cell.angle_gamma   90.00
#
_symmetry.space_group_name_H-M   'P 1'
#
loop_
_entity.id
_entity.type
_entity.pdbx_description
1 polymer ?
#
loop_
_entity_poly.entity_id
_entity_poly.type
_entity_poly.pdbx_seq_one_letter_code
_entity_poly.pdbx_strand_id
1 'polypeptide(L)'
;MNRRRYLTVSTAALSGLAGCLGDPEYTISSVETEDDSHPLGLDVTPVDREITIESPGQLNIALRNTGTQDVIIKNTGVWPLGVLGLALAGESVSADILLLADEYTEADTVEVRPSGASKDGAPLTGTLAAAESIERQYELIGRRVSGAGTYTLQGYFDEVPLSYRTGEDADWVAYHPSVTVTLTEQSVLP
;
A
#
# COMPACT_ATOMS: atom_id res chain seq x y z
N MET A 1 53.08 -39.91 -40.78
CA MET A 1 52.77 -38.48 -40.92
C MET A 1 51.29 -38.30 -41.21
N ASN A 2 50.72 -37.20 -40.70
CA ASN A 2 49.41 -36.59 -40.98
C ASN A 2 48.17 -37.16 -40.26
N ARG A 3 48.02 -36.66 -39.03
CA ARG A 3 46.78 -36.47 -38.28
C ARG A 3 45.80 -35.59 -39.09
N ARG A 4 44.51 -35.93 -39.12
CA ARG A 4 43.42 -34.95 -39.21
C ARG A 4 42.25 -35.40 -38.33
N ARG A 5 42.04 -34.64 -37.25
CA ARG A 5 40.85 -34.64 -36.40
C ARG A 5 39.83 -33.73 -37.08
N TYR A 6 38.62 -34.22 -37.31
CA TYR A 6 37.47 -33.36 -37.61
C TYR A 6 36.65 -33.26 -36.33
N LEU A 7 36.80 -32.14 -35.63
CA LEU A 7 35.89 -31.73 -34.56
C LEU A 7 34.61 -31.24 -35.24
N THR A 8 33.54 -32.00 -35.07
CA THR A 8 32.19 -31.56 -35.42
C THR A 8 31.82 -30.44 -34.44
N VAL A 9 31.86 -29.19 -34.90
CA VAL A 9 31.28 -28.06 -34.17
C VAL A 9 29.77 -28.22 -34.29
N SER A 10 29.15 -28.76 -33.25
CA SER A 10 27.71 -28.69 -33.06
C SER A 10 27.37 -27.23 -32.75
N THR A 11 26.87 -26.50 -33.75
CA THR A 11 26.22 -25.23 -33.54
C THR A 11 24.96 -25.50 -32.73
N ALA A 12 25.06 -25.38 -31.40
CA ALA A 12 23.87 -25.32 -30.56
C ALA A 12 23.13 -24.05 -30.97
N ALA A 13 21.98 -24.24 -31.63
CA ALA A 13 21.03 -23.17 -31.82
C ALA A 13 20.69 -22.64 -30.43
N LEU A 14 21.14 -21.42 -30.12
CA LEU A 14 20.52 -20.60 -29.10
C LEU A 14 19.15 -20.24 -29.65
N SER A 15 18.21 -21.18 -29.55
CA SER A 15 16.80 -20.87 -29.49
C SER A 15 16.66 -19.88 -28.35
N GLY A 16 16.58 -18.60 -28.72
CA GLY A 16 16.13 -17.53 -27.85
C GLY A 16 14.78 -17.94 -27.33
N LEU A 17 14.77 -18.50 -26.12
CA LEU A 17 13.59 -18.55 -25.29
C LEU A 17 13.27 -17.09 -24.98
N ALA A 18 12.57 -16.43 -25.91
CA ALA A 18 11.59 -15.42 -25.56
C ALA A 18 10.46 -16.14 -24.80
N GLY A 19 10.81 -16.68 -23.63
CA GLY A 19 9.87 -17.27 -22.70
C GLY A 19 9.32 -16.14 -21.88
N CYS A 20 8.00 -15.94 -21.97
CA CYS A 20 7.15 -15.13 -21.10
C CYS A 20 7.83 -13.88 -20.53
N LEU A 21 7.49 -12.70 -21.06
CA LEU A 21 7.52 -11.48 -20.25
C LEU A 21 6.81 -11.83 -18.93
N GLY A 22 7.56 -12.05 -17.86
CA GLY A 22 7.00 -12.20 -16.53
C GLY A 22 6.22 -10.92 -16.22
N ASP A 23 5.17 -11.04 -15.42
CA ASP A 23 4.49 -9.82 -14.97
C ASP A 23 5.53 -8.91 -14.30
N PRO A 24 5.45 -7.59 -14.52
CA PRO A 24 6.40 -6.66 -13.95
C PRO A 24 6.43 -6.80 -12.42
N GLU A 25 7.63 -6.91 -11.88
CA GLU A 25 7.88 -6.84 -10.43
C GLU A 25 8.26 -5.41 -10.06
N TYR A 26 7.96 -5.02 -8.83
CA TYR A 26 8.09 -3.64 -8.37
C TYR A 26 8.90 -3.56 -7.09
N THR A 27 9.40 -2.38 -6.78
CA THR A 27 10.00 -2.09 -5.48
C THR A 27 9.56 -0.73 -4.96
N ILE A 28 9.38 -0.65 -3.63
CA ILE A 28 9.13 0.59 -2.91
C ILE A 28 10.45 1.36 -2.82
N SER A 29 10.67 2.30 -3.74
CA SER A 29 11.91 3.07 -3.81
C SER A 29 11.98 4.18 -2.77
N SER A 30 10.84 4.78 -2.43
CA SER A 30 10.73 5.79 -1.39
C SER A 30 9.35 5.82 -0.75
N VAL A 31 9.33 6.25 0.51
CA VAL A 31 8.13 6.64 1.25
C VAL A 31 8.43 8.00 1.85
N GLU A 32 7.56 8.97 1.57
CA GLU A 32 7.68 10.35 2.03
C GLU A 32 6.42 10.70 2.82
N THR A 33 6.61 11.26 4.01
CA THR A 33 5.54 11.71 4.89
C THR A 33 5.81 13.17 5.24
N GLU A 34 4.84 14.04 5.04
CA GLU A 34 4.94 15.43 5.47
C GLU A 34 4.26 15.63 6.82
N ASP A 35 4.95 16.33 7.72
CA ASP A 35 4.36 16.76 8.98
C ASP A 35 3.31 17.83 8.70
N ASP A 36 2.18 17.65 9.35
CA ASP A 36 0.97 18.37 9.02
C ASP A 36 0.33 18.89 10.31
N SER A 37 -0.29 20.07 10.28
CA SER A 37 -0.67 20.80 11.51
C SER A 37 -1.85 20.22 12.31
N HIS A 38 -2.29 19.01 11.95
CA HIS A 38 -3.39 18.28 12.57
C HIS A 38 -2.96 17.60 13.88
N PRO A 39 -3.88 17.29 14.80
CA PRO A 39 -3.57 16.49 16.00
C PRO A 39 -3.30 15.01 15.68
N LEU A 40 -3.43 14.59 14.42
CA LEU A 40 -3.14 13.24 13.95
C LEU A 40 -1.91 13.26 13.06
N GLY A 41 -0.86 12.54 13.48
CA GLY A 41 0.31 12.23 12.67
C GLY A 41 0.23 10.81 12.11
N LEU A 42 0.77 10.62 10.90
CA LEU A 42 0.84 9.31 10.26
C LEU A 42 2.29 9.02 9.85
N ASP A 43 2.90 8.03 10.49
CA ASP A 43 4.22 7.54 10.14
C ASP A 43 4.08 6.30 9.24
N VAL A 44 4.78 6.28 8.10
CA VAL A 44 4.77 5.14 7.18
C VAL A 44 6.19 4.68 6.90
N THR A 45 6.48 3.42 7.21
CA THR A 45 7.82 2.85 7.08
C THR A 45 7.76 1.57 6.24
N PRO A 46 8.58 1.42 5.18
CA PRO A 46 8.68 0.16 4.46
C PRO A 46 9.38 -0.90 5.32
N VAL A 47 8.73 -2.06 5.50
CA VAL A 47 9.26 -3.25 6.17
C VAL A 47 9.90 -4.18 5.14
N ASP A 48 9.17 -4.45 4.06
CA ASP A 48 9.67 -5.13 2.87
C ASP A 48 9.43 -4.23 1.66
N ARG A 49 10.48 -4.02 0.87
CA ARG A 49 10.43 -3.14 -0.30
C ARG A 49 10.19 -3.92 -1.58
N GLU A 50 10.42 -5.23 -1.61
CA GLU A 50 10.29 -6.01 -2.83
C GLU A 50 8.83 -6.44 -3.00
N ILE A 51 8.31 -6.22 -4.20
CA ILE A 51 6.92 -6.52 -4.54
C ILE A 51 6.96 -7.43 -5.77
N THR A 52 6.86 -8.72 -5.52
CA THR A 52 6.82 -9.74 -6.57
C THR A 52 5.40 -10.31 -6.67
N ILE A 53 5.18 -11.20 -7.65
CA ILE A 53 3.90 -11.92 -7.76
C ILE A 53 3.68 -12.83 -6.53
N GLU A 54 4.76 -13.41 -6.00
CA GLU A 54 4.72 -14.41 -4.93
C GLU A 54 4.93 -13.83 -3.53
N SER A 55 5.52 -12.64 -3.42
CA SER A 55 5.79 -11.96 -2.15
C SER A 55 5.35 -10.49 -2.20
N PRO A 56 4.44 -10.04 -1.31
CA PRO A 56 4.05 -8.65 -1.24
C PRO A 56 5.15 -7.77 -0.66
N GLY A 57 5.16 -6.51 -1.08
CA GLY A 57 5.84 -5.47 -0.31
C GLY A 57 5.04 -5.19 0.96
N GLN A 58 5.71 -4.70 2.00
CA GLN A 58 5.10 -4.47 3.31
C GLN A 58 5.39 -3.06 3.80
N LEU A 59 4.33 -2.37 4.23
CA LEU A 59 4.38 -1.08 4.88
C LEU A 59 3.92 -1.24 6.31
N ASN A 60 4.60 -0.59 7.23
CA ASN A 60 4.11 -0.39 8.58
C ASN A 60 3.55 1.04 8.68
N ILE A 61 2.31 1.17 9.15
CA ILE A 61 1.62 2.45 9.25
C ILE A 61 1.22 2.68 10.71
N ALA A 62 1.72 3.76 11.29
CA ALA A 62 1.41 4.17 12.65
C ALA A 62 0.61 5.47 12.64
N LEU A 63 -0.63 5.40 13.15
CA LEU A 63 -1.45 6.57 13.44
C LEU A 63 -1.16 7.04 14.87
N ARG A 64 -0.93 8.34 15.04
CA ARG A 64 -0.50 8.94 16.31
C ARG A 64 -1.35 10.14 16.64
N ASN A 65 -1.80 10.24 17.89
CA ASN A 65 -2.34 11.49 18.41
C ASN A 65 -1.18 12.35 18.93
N THR A 66 -0.80 13.36 18.15
CA THR A 66 0.25 14.33 18.48
C THR A 66 -0.28 15.50 19.33
N GLY A 67 -1.60 15.59 19.49
CA GLY A 67 -2.28 16.58 20.30
C GLY A 67 -2.19 16.32 21.80
N THR A 68 -2.68 17.29 22.57
CA THR A 68 -2.75 17.23 24.04
C THR A 68 -4.11 16.76 24.57
N GLN A 69 -5.03 16.41 23.68
CA GLN A 69 -6.39 15.99 23.97
C GLN A 69 -6.72 14.71 23.21
N ASP A 70 -7.68 13.94 23.72
CA ASP A 70 -8.19 12.77 23.03
C ASP A 70 -8.84 13.15 21.70
N VAL A 71 -8.61 12.32 20.69
CA VAL A 71 -9.17 12.47 19.35
C VAL A 71 -10.18 11.36 19.11
N ILE A 72 -11.39 11.73 18.71
CA ILE A 72 -12.40 10.76 18.28
C ILE A 72 -12.24 10.60 16.77
N ILE A 73 -12.03 9.36 16.34
CA ILE A 73 -11.85 8.96 14.94
C ILE A 73 -13.14 8.31 14.44
N LYS A 74 -13.50 8.60 13.19
CA LYS A 74 -14.59 7.98 12.46
C LYS A 74 -14.11 7.51 11.10
N ASN A 75 -14.40 6.26 10.77
CA ASN A 75 -14.08 5.67 9.47
C ASN A 75 -15.12 4.61 9.08
N THR A 76 -14.86 3.85 8.02
CA THR A 76 -15.65 2.67 7.63
C THR A 76 -14.71 1.52 7.25
N GLY A 77 -15.19 0.28 7.33
CA GLY A 77 -14.34 -0.90 7.17
C GLY A 77 -13.72 -1.29 8.50
N VAL A 78 -12.45 -0.96 8.74
CA VAL A 78 -11.72 -1.38 9.96
C VAL A 78 -11.16 -0.19 10.72
N TRP A 79 -11.31 -0.17 12.04
CA TRP A 79 -10.76 0.89 12.89
C TRP A 79 -9.24 0.72 13.11
N PRO A 80 -8.40 1.79 13.10
CA PRO A 80 -8.74 3.21 13.00
C PRO A 80 -8.57 3.84 11.60
N LEU A 81 -7.95 3.14 10.64
CA LEU A 81 -7.56 3.73 9.35
C LEU A 81 -8.50 3.40 8.18
N GLY A 82 -9.51 2.57 8.43
CA GLY A 82 -10.51 2.18 7.44
C GLY A 82 -9.97 1.08 6.54
N VAL A 83 -10.30 1.17 5.25
CA VAL A 83 -9.65 0.38 4.21
C VAL A 83 -8.74 1.31 3.43
N LEU A 84 -7.44 1.08 3.46
CA LEU A 84 -6.45 1.94 2.83
C LEU A 84 -6.15 1.53 1.38
N GLY A 85 -5.83 2.54 0.57
CA GLY A 85 -5.35 2.34 -0.79
C GLY A 85 -4.34 3.40 -1.21
N LEU A 86 -3.70 3.14 -2.34
CA LEU A 86 -2.80 4.07 -3.02
C LEU A 86 -3.42 4.51 -4.33
N ALA A 87 -3.56 5.82 -4.54
CA ALA A 87 -3.94 6.42 -5.82
C ALA A 87 -2.72 6.98 -6.52
N LEU A 88 -2.65 6.84 -7.85
CA LEU A 88 -1.59 7.46 -8.62
C LEU A 88 -1.65 8.99 -8.44
N ALA A 89 -0.51 9.60 -8.16
CA ALA A 89 -0.45 11.02 -7.84
C ALA A 89 -1.02 11.87 -9.00
N GLY A 90 -1.98 12.74 -8.68
CA GLY A 90 -2.68 13.57 -9.65
C GLY A 90 -4.01 12.98 -10.16
N GLU A 91 -4.35 11.75 -9.81
CA GLU A 91 -5.68 11.16 -10.01
C GLU A 91 -6.50 11.26 -8.71
N SER A 92 -7.77 11.69 -8.81
CA SER A 92 -8.55 12.12 -7.64
C SER A 92 -9.88 11.40 -7.43
N VAL A 93 -10.07 10.22 -8.03
CA VAL A 93 -11.41 9.58 -8.04
C VAL A 93 -11.47 8.28 -7.25
N SER A 94 -10.41 7.48 -7.24
CA SER A 94 -10.37 6.20 -6.51
C SER A 94 -8.94 5.70 -6.33
N ALA A 95 -8.68 4.95 -5.27
CA ALA A 95 -7.39 4.28 -5.12
C ALA A 95 -7.23 3.16 -6.16
N ASP A 96 -6.06 3.11 -6.79
CA ASP A 96 -5.71 2.10 -7.78
C ASP A 96 -5.32 0.77 -7.12
N ILE A 97 -4.58 0.87 -6.00
CA ILE A 97 -3.99 -0.26 -5.31
C ILE A 97 -4.63 -0.39 -3.93
N LEU A 98 -5.28 -1.51 -3.65
CA LEU A 98 -5.75 -1.87 -2.31
C LEU A 98 -4.57 -2.36 -1.46
N LEU A 99 -4.37 -1.74 -0.30
CA LEU A 99 -3.45 -2.23 0.74
C LEU A 99 -4.18 -3.23 1.63
N LEU A 100 -3.64 -4.44 1.80
CA LEU A 100 -4.25 -5.47 2.66
C LEU A 100 -3.72 -5.41 4.08
N ALA A 101 -4.58 -5.64 5.06
CA ALA A 101 -4.18 -5.85 6.45
C ALA A 101 -4.85 -7.12 6.98
N ASP A 102 -4.23 -7.79 7.94
CA ASP A 102 -4.76 -9.03 8.54
C ASP A 102 -6.14 -8.79 9.16
N GLU A 103 -6.35 -7.62 9.76
CA GLU A 103 -7.61 -7.23 10.39
C GLU A 103 -8.80 -7.23 9.42
N TYR A 104 -8.56 -7.11 8.11
CA TYR A 104 -9.64 -7.19 7.13
C TYR A 104 -10.21 -8.59 7.00
N THR A 105 -9.43 -9.61 7.33
CA THR A 105 -9.88 -11.02 7.32
C THR A 105 -10.68 -11.34 8.58
N GLU A 106 -10.40 -10.64 9.67
CA GLU A 106 -11.07 -10.82 10.96
C GLU A 106 -12.35 -10.00 11.09
N ALA A 107 -12.48 -8.93 10.30
CA ALA A 107 -13.61 -8.01 10.37
C ALA A 107 -14.79 -8.44 9.49
N ASP A 108 -15.99 -8.49 10.07
CA ASP A 108 -17.24 -8.75 9.32
C ASP A 108 -17.65 -7.58 8.40
N THR A 109 -16.99 -6.44 8.53
CA THR A 109 -17.29 -5.18 7.82
C THR A 109 -16.52 -5.02 6.52
N VAL A 110 -15.58 -5.92 6.20
CA VAL A 110 -14.78 -5.87 4.97
C VAL A 110 -14.74 -7.26 4.33
N GLU A 111 -14.94 -7.33 3.02
CA GLU A 111 -14.75 -8.55 2.25
C GLU A 111 -13.71 -8.29 1.15
N VAL A 112 -12.55 -8.95 1.26
CA VAL A 112 -11.49 -8.87 0.25
C VAL A 112 -11.65 -9.99 -0.78
N ARG A 113 -11.60 -9.62 -2.06
CA ARG A 113 -11.64 -10.55 -3.20
C ARG A 113 -10.38 -10.40 -4.05
N PRO A 114 -10.09 -11.35 -4.96
CA PRO A 114 -8.95 -11.21 -5.87
C PRO A 114 -9.00 -9.94 -6.71
N SER A 115 -10.19 -9.54 -7.17
CA SER A 115 -10.43 -8.40 -8.06
C SER A 115 -10.75 -7.07 -7.37
N GLY A 116 -10.72 -7.01 -6.04
CA GLY A 116 -11.08 -5.80 -5.30
C GLY A 116 -11.54 -6.11 -3.88
N ALA A 117 -12.30 -5.20 -3.27
CA ALA A 117 -12.89 -5.40 -1.97
C ALA A 117 -14.29 -4.77 -1.92
N SER A 118 -15.05 -5.11 -0.89
CA SER A 118 -16.26 -4.40 -0.48
C SER A 118 -16.22 -4.10 1.02
N LYS A 119 -16.97 -3.09 1.45
CA LYS A 119 -17.15 -2.76 2.86
C LYS A 119 -18.63 -2.62 3.21
N ASP A 120 -18.96 -2.85 4.48
CA ASP A 120 -20.16 -2.29 5.08
C ASP A 120 -20.00 -0.75 5.19
N GLY A 121 -21.09 -0.02 4.92
CA GLY A 121 -21.15 1.42 5.04
C GLY A 121 -21.37 1.93 6.47
N ALA A 122 -21.59 1.03 7.44
CA ALA A 122 -21.73 1.40 8.85
C ALA A 122 -20.45 2.09 9.37
N PRO A 123 -20.54 3.34 9.86
CA PRO A 123 -19.37 4.04 10.39
C PRO A 123 -18.94 3.43 11.71
N LEU A 124 -17.63 3.24 11.86
CA LEU A 124 -17.00 2.89 13.13
C LEU A 124 -16.46 4.16 13.77
N THR A 125 -16.60 4.25 15.10
CA THR A 125 -16.01 5.34 15.89
C THR A 125 -15.19 4.78 17.03
N GLY A 126 -14.04 5.38 17.29
CA GLY A 126 -13.19 5.04 18.43
C GLY A 126 -12.33 6.22 18.83
N THR A 127 -11.83 6.18 20.06
CA THR A 127 -11.01 7.25 20.63
C THR A 127 -9.54 6.84 20.56
N LEU A 128 -8.69 7.77 20.13
CA LEU A 128 -7.25 7.71 20.26
C LEU A 128 -6.83 8.72 21.32
N ALA A 129 -6.39 8.23 22.48
CA ALA A 129 -6.04 9.08 23.61
C ALA A 129 -4.86 10.00 23.29
N ALA A 130 -4.71 11.09 24.06
CA ALA A 130 -3.56 11.98 23.91
C ALA A 130 -2.23 11.20 24.01
N ALA A 131 -1.31 11.46 23.06
CA ALA A 131 -0.04 10.75 22.91
C ALA A 131 -0.13 9.24 22.62
N GLU A 132 -1.32 8.70 22.36
CA GLU A 132 -1.48 7.30 21.95
C GLU A 132 -1.06 7.10 20.49
N SER A 133 -0.56 5.90 20.20
CA SER A 133 -0.23 5.46 18.85
C SER A 133 -0.76 4.06 18.61
N ILE A 134 -1.24 3.83 17.38
CA ILE A 134 -1.69 2.54 16.91
C ILE A 134 -0.96 2.23 15.62
N GLU A 135 -0.35 1.04 15.57
CA GLU A 135 0.49 0.58 14.48
C GLU A 135 -0.13 -0.65 13.82
N ARG A 136 -0.08 -0.70 12.49
CA ARG A 136 -0.62 -1.78 11.66
C ARG A 136 0.26 -2.04 10.45
N GLN A 137 0.43 -3.31 10.13
CA GLN A 137 1.13 -3.74 8.92
C GLN A 137 0.16 -3.86 7.75
N TYR A 138 0.59 -3.38 6.59
CA TYR A 138 -0.15 -3.43 5.35
C TYR A 138 0.69 -4.06 4.24
N GLU A 139 0.06 -4.91 3.44
CA GLU A 139 0.66 -5.60 2.31
C GLU A 139 0.25 -4.95 0.98
N LEU A 140 1.23 -4.79 0.11
CA LEU A 140 1.08 -4.33 -1.25
C LEU A 140 1.34 -5.50 -2.19
N ILE A 141 0.23 -6.09 -2.67
CA ILE A 141 0.26 -7.32 -3.47
C ILE A 141 0.62 -6.99 -4.92
N GLY A 142 1.69 -7.58 -5.46
CA GLY A 142 2.21 -7.29 -6.80
C GLY A 142 1.17 -7.35 -7.92
N ARG A 143 0.29 -8.37 -7.92
CA ARG A 143 -0.78 -8.49 -8.93
C ARG A 143 -1.82 -7.36 -8.92
N ARG A 144 -1.85 -6.53 -7.89
CA ARG A 144 -2.74 -5.37 -7.75
C ARG A 144 -2.03 -4.05 -8.08
N VAL A 145 -0.74 -4.09 -8.37
CA VAL A 145 0.02 -2.91 -8.81
C VAL A 145 -0.25 -2.69 -10.30
N SER A 146 -0.81 -1.54 -10.65
CA SER A 146 -1.14 -1.19 -12.03
C SER A 146 0.08 -0.70 -12.84
N GLY A 147 1.11 -0.19 -12.16
CA GLY A 147 2.35 0.29 -12.79
C GLY A 147 3.34 0.89 -11.80
N ALA A 148 4.53 1.24 -12.29
CA ALA A 148 5.46 2.07 -11.55
C ALA A 148 4.97 3.53 -11.54
N GLY A 149 5.33 4.28 -10.51
CA GLY A 149 4.90 5.66 -10.34
C GLY A 149 4.92 6.11 -8.89
N THR A 150 4.50 7.36 -8.70
CA THR A 150 4.36 7.98 -7.39
C THR A 150 2.88 7.94 -7.01
N TYR A 151 2.58 7.40 -5.84
CA TYR A 151 1.22 7.20 -5.36
C TYR A 151 0.99 7.93 -4.03
N THR A 152 -0.24 8.39 -3.79
CA THR A 152 -0.67 9.01 -2.54
C THR A 152 -1.54 8.06 -1.74
N LEU A 153 -1.30 7.97 -0.42
CA LEU A 153 -2.10 7.18 0.49
C LEU A 153 -3.46 7.84 0.74
N GLN A 154 -4.53 7.06 0.63
CA GLN A 154 -5.90 7.52 0.89
C GLN A 154 -6.81 6.36 1.32
N GLY A 155 -8.10 6.64 1.51
CA GLY A 155 -9.10 5.58 1.63
C GLY A 155 -9.27 4.83 0.31
N TYR A 156 -9.43 3.51 0.36
CA TYR A 156 -9.65 2.71 -0.84
C TYR A 156 -11.03 2.98 -1.46
N PHE A 157 -12.04 3.18 -0.61
CA PHE A 157 -13.42 3.44 -1.02
C PHE A 157 -13.85 4.91 -0.88
N ASP A 158 -13.09 5.69 -0.14
CA ASP A 158 -13.42 7.04 0.27
C ASP A 158 -12.22 7.95 0.00
N GLU A 159 -12.45 9.23 -0.32
CA GLU A 159 -11.38 10.20 -0.60
C GLU A 159 -10.37 10.34 0.56
N VAL A 160 -10.85 10.19 1.80
CA VAL A 160 -10.03 10.20 3.00
C VAL A 160 -10.15 8.89 3.77
N PRO A 161 -9.07 8.40 4.40
CA PRO A 161 -9.12 7.17 5.19
C PRO A 161 -9.97 7.30 6.45
N LEU A 162 -10.03 8.51 7.02
CA LEU A 162 -10.80 8.79 8.24
C LEU A 162 -11.21 10.26 8.34
N SER A 163 -12.15 10.52 9.25
CA SER A 163 -12.41 11.84 9.80
C SER A 163 -12.16 11.84 11.30
N TYR A 164 -11.86 12.99 11.88
CA TYR A 164 -11.61 13.13 13.30
C TYR A 164 -12.28 14.35 13.91
N ARG A 165 -12.37 14.38 15.24
CA ARG A 165 -12.75 15.57 16.00
C ARG A 165 -12.10 15.57 17.38
N THR A 166 -11.86 16.76 17.92
CA THR A 166 -11.35 16.99 19.28
C THR A 166 -12.49 17.57 20.13
N GLY A 167 -13.17 16.71 20.89
CA GLY A 167 -14.37 17.06 21.66
C GLY A 167 -15.67 16.50 21.08
N GLU A 168 -16.63 16.21 21.96
CA GLU A 168 -17.88 15.50 21.59
C GLU A 168 -18.84 16.34 20.74
N ASP A 169 -18.78 17.67 20.85
CA ASP A 169 -19.67 18.59 20.12
C ASP A 169 -18.98 19.26 18.92
N ALA A 170 -17.72 18.93 18.65
CA ALA A 170 -16.99 19.47 17.51
C ALA A 170 -17.42 18.82 16.18
N ASP A 171 -17.32 19.60 15.11
CA ASP A 171 -17.53 19.12 13.75
C ASP A 171 -16.45 18.09 13.36
N TRP A 172 -16.83 17.16 12.49
CA TRP A 172 -15.89 16.20 11.90
C TRP A 172 -15.00 16.88 10.86
N VAL A 173 -13.70 16.68 11.00
CA VAL A 173 -12.68 17.15 10.06
C VAL A 173 -12.19 15.95 9.24
N ALA A 174 -12.21 16.08 7.91
CA ALA A 174 -11.64 15.07 7.01
C ALA A 174 -10.10 15.07 7.15
N TYR A 175 -9.50 13.90 7.30
CA TYR A 175 -8.05 13.77 7.43
C TYR A 175 -7.43 13.40 6.08
N HIS A 176 -6.64 14.32 5.52
CA HIS A 176 -5.91 14.10 4.28
C HIS A 176 -4.44 13.84 4.63
N PRO A 177 -3.99 12.58 4.76
CA PRO A 177 -2.60 12.29 5.07
C PRO A 177 -1.70 12.67 3.89
N SER A 178 -0.67 13.48 4.17
CA SER A 178 0.35 13.85 3.20
C SER A 178 1.42 12.75 3.11
N VAL A 179 1.04 11.59 2.55
CA VAL A 179 1.92 10.43 2.38
C VAL A 179 2.02 10.03 0.92
N THR A 180 3.27 9.91 0.46
CA THR A 180 3.62 9.52 -0.90
C THR A 180 4.48 8.26 -0.89
N VAL A 181 4.13 7.27 -1.74
CA VAL A 181 4.86 6.02 -1.93
C VAL A 181 5.29 5.93 -3.40
N THR A 182 6.58 5.81 -3.67
CA THR A 182 7.08 5.65 -5.04
C THR A 182 7.43 4.19 -5.30
N LEU A 183 6.87 3.67 -6.39
CA LEU A 183 7.12 2.33 -6.92
C LEU A 183 7.94 2.43 -8.21
N THR A 184 9.01 1.64 -8.30
CA THR A 184 9.81 1.50 -9.52
C THR A 184 9.80 0.06 -10.00
N GLU A 185 9.85 -0.16 -11.31
CA GLU A 185 10.01 -1.51 -11.88
C GLU A 185 11.35 -2.12 -11.45
N GLN A 186 11.33 -3.39 -11.06
CA GLN A 186 12.54 -4.16 -10.83
C GLN A 186 13.14 -4.57 -12.18
N SER A 187 14.41 -4.21 -12.41
CA SER A 187 15.13 -4.72 -13.58
C SER A 187 15.50 -6.18 -13.36
N VAL A 188 14.78 -7.08 -14.03
CA VAL A 188 15.14 -8.49 -14.18
C VAL A 188 16.20 -8.67 -15.27
N LEU A 189 17.34 -7.97 -15.14
CA LEU A 189 18.52 -8.21 -15.99
C LEU A 189 19.75 -8.55 -15.13
N PRO A 190 20.48 -9.63 -15.47
CA PRO A 190 21.67 -10.08 -14.73
C PRO A 190 22.91 -9.20 -14.92
#